data_AF-A0A2V9K4C0-F1
#
_entry.id   AF-A0A2V9K4C0-F1
#
_cell.length_a   1.000
_cell.length_b   1.000
_cell.length_c   1.000
_cell.angle_alpha   90.00
_cell.angle_beta   90.00
_cell.angle_gamma   90.00
#
_symmetry.space_group_name_H-M   'P 1'
#
loop_
_entity.id
_entity.type
_entity.pdbx_description
1 polymer ?
#
loop_
_entity_poly.entity_id
_entity_poly.type
_entity_poly.pdbx_seq_one_letter_code
_entity_poly.pdbx_strand_id
1 'polypeptide(L)'
;MKDQQEAAYYSREKNTIIFFNTSYYGQLKSWVLGAVGRILAAEFGIHSIHGACVEMGGKGLLYIAPTGTGKSTSSYGLMTFPKTRFHSDDWVYVRYTYATREGKRVFVLRAEGTDRTRAQGYQVYRWIERHAGDRDGRLGVMTLDNQEKTLKLGDLDLSRPTEAYAYTSEKIYYLRTNLAENFPAAACEILASKEENVPDVTDTFLTRSRSVLKNIADELKELNDRRLRPVLEKKSERELLEICGRLIAFDNARSMLDIAKVLPVERVFSNPMEPVKLAAVMLLKRNPDDSAVLSHLPLDRFMERLLIGETPEKKRETAYNAYRAVDDKTERQFIEGLERQTTPTRTLYSLFSSAGTMAVSLEEEFELFRVLFNSVRAYDLNTTLQKDPRVRDKREAVHRTLAVIARTLEEEPQGINLTINNYGKYIS
;
A
#
# COMPACT_ATOMS: atom_id res chain seq x y z
N MET A 1 8.33 36.93 3.03
CA MET A 1 7.92 35.52 3.24
C MET A 1 7.15 34.91 2.07
N LYS A 2 6.55 35.68 1.14
CA LYS A 2 5.82 35.12 -0.02
C LYS A 2 6.70 34.46 -1.10
N ASP A 3 8.02 34.70 -1.09
CA ASP A 3 8.93 34.25 -2.17
C ASP A 3 9.89 33.12 -1.76
N GLN A 4 9.70 32.49 -0.60
CA GLN A 4 10.53 31.34 -0.21
C GLN A 4 9.92 30.03 -0.72
N GLN A 5 10.73 29.18 -1.33
CA GLN A 5 10.28 27.90 -1.85
C GLN A 5 9.84 26.96 -0.71
N GLU A 6 8.77 26.21 -0.93
CA GLU A 6 8.38 25.10 -0.06
C GLU A 6 9.55 24.12 0.08
N ALA A 7 9.87 23.74 1.32
CA ALA A 7 10.95 22.80 1.58
C ALA A 7 10.66 21.96 2.82
N ALA A 8 11.11 20.70 2.79
CA ALA A 8 11.16 19.83 3.95
C ALA A 8 12.57 19.24 4.06
N TYR A 9 13.12 19.23 5.26
CA TYR A 9 14.45 18.69 5.55
C TYR A 9 14.32 17.62 6.62
N TYR A 10 15.03 16.50 6.45
CA TYR A 10 15.12 15.45 7.44
C TYR A 10 16.57 15.21 7.85
N SER A 11 16.82 15.22 9.16
CA SER A 11 18.09 14.78 9.75
C SER A 11 17.93 13.35 10.26
N ARG A 12 18.57 12.40 9.58
CA ARG A 12 18.61 10.99 10.00
C ARG A 12 19.29 10.80 11.36
N GLU A 13 20.38 11.53 11.60
CA GLU A 13 21.14 11.47 12.85
C GLU A 13 20.31 11.92 14.06
N LYS A 14 19.51 12.97 13.89
CA LYS A 14 18.73 13.59 14.98
C LYS A 14 17.26 13.18 14.99
N ASN A 15 16.81 12.34 14.06
CA ASN A 15 15.40 11.99 13.87
C ASN A 15 14.47 13.22 13.82
N THR A 16 14.91 14.29 13.15
CA THR A 16 14.20 15.58 13.13
C THR A 16 13.77 15.94 11.72
N ILE A 17 12.50 16.30 11.53
CA ILE A 17 11.98 16.86 10.28
C ILE A 17 11.64 18.34 10.50
N ILE A 18 12.01 19.19 9.55
CA ILE A 18 11.68 20.63 9.56
C ILE A 18 10.96 20.97 8.26
N PHE A 19 9.79 21.59 8.37
CA PHE A 19 8.97 22.04 7.25
C PHE A 19 9.03 23.57 7.13
N PHE A 20 9.23 24.08 5.92
CA PHE A 20 9.24 25.50 5.61
C PHE A 20 8.18 25.81 4.55
N ASN A 21 7.37 26.83 4.84
CA ASN A 21 6.40 27.44 3.92
C ASN A 21 5.38 26.50 3.26
N THR A 22 5.09 25.33 3.86
CA THR A 22 4.07 24.40 3.37
C THR A 22 2.85 24.37 4.30
N SER A 23 1.66 24.38 3.71
CA SER A 23 0.38 24.16 4.40
C SER A 23 -0.25 22.81 4.05
N TYR A 24 0.41 22.02 3.19
CA TYR A 24 -0.13 20.76 2.69
C TYR A 24 0.07 19.63 3.70
N TYR A 25 -1.04 19.18 4.31
CA TYR A 25 -0.99 18.13 5.34
C TYR A 25 -0.43 16.81 4.82
N GLY A 26 -0.69 16.46 3.55
CA GLY A 26 -0.19 15.23 2.95
C GLY A 26 1.33 15.10 2.95
N GLN A 27 2.07 16.22 2.81
CA GLN A 27 3.52 16.23 2.92
C GLN A 27 3.97 15.95 4.36
N LEU A 28 3.35 16.61 5.34
CA LEU A 28 3.64 16.39 6.75
C LEU A 28 3.41 14.93 7.16
N LYS A 29 2.23 14.38 6.82
CA LYS A 29 1.87 12.98 7.08
C LYS A 29 2.91 12.01 6.52
N SER A 30 3.20 12.13 5.23
CA SER A 30 4.02 11.14 4.52
C SER A 30 5.49 11.17 4.95
N TRP A 31 6.05 12.36 5.20
CA TRP A 31 7.42 12.49 5.71
C TRP A 31 7.57 11.94 7.13
N VAL A 32 6.60 12.18 8.00
CA VAL A 32 6.62 11.64 9.37
C VAL A 32 6.53 10.12 9.34
N LEU A 33 5.59 9.55 8.57
CA LEU A 33 5.47 8.09 8.41
C LEU A 33 6.72 7.46 7.78
N GLY A 34 7.35 8.14 6.82
CA GLY A 34 8.62 7.72 6.23
C GLY A 34 9.77 7.70 7.25
N ALA A 35 9.92 8.75 8.04
CA ALA A 35 10.97 8.83 9.08
C ALA A 35 10.76 7.79 10.20
N VAL A 36 9.52 7.61 10.64
CA VAL A 36 9.16 6.54 11.60
C VAL A 36 9.46 5.17 11.00
N GLY A 37 9.10 4.97 9.73
CA GLY A 37 9.35 3.72 9.00
C GLY A 37 10.81 3.30 9.00
N ARG A 38 11.72 4.26 8.83
CA ARG A 38 13.17 4.02 8.89
C ARG A 38 13.64 3.56 10.28
N ILE A 39 13.12 4.16 11.35
CA ILE A 39 13.45 3.74 12.73
C ILE A 39 12.92 2.33 12.96
N LEU A 40 11.68 2.07 12.57
CA LEU A 40 11.03 0.76 12.66
C LEU A 40 11.79 -0.33 11.90
N ALA A 41 12.32 -0.02 10.72
CA ALA A 41 13.13 -0.93 9.93
C ALA A 41 14.50 -1.19 10.58
N ALA A 42 15.24 -0.14 10.92
CA ALA A 42 16.58 -0.23 11.49
C ALA A 42 16.62 -0.92 12.87
N GLU A 43 15.66 -0.62 13.73
CA GLU A 43 15.69 -1.08 15.13
C GLU A 43 14.88 -2.37 15.35
N PHE A 44 13.81 -2.56 14.59
CA PHE A 44 12.82 -3.63 14.83
C PHE A 44 12.55 -4.52 13.61
N GLY A 45 13.09 -4.19 12.43
CA GLY A 45 12.88 -4.99 11.21
C GLY A 45 11.44 -4.94 10.73
N ILE A 46 10.70 -3.89 11.11
CA ILE A 46 9.32 -3.66 10.72
C ILE A 46 9.32 -2.87 9.42
N HIS A 47 8.64 -3.42 8.41
CA HIS A 47 8.60 -2.85 7.08
C HIS A 47 7.47 -1.83 6.94
N SER A 48 7.85 -0.59 6.64
CA SER A 48 6.94 0.52 6.42
C SER A 48 6.65 0.66 4.93
N ILE A 49 5.41 0.38 4.52
CA ILE A 49 5.03 0.32 3.10
C ILE A 49 3.98 1.38 2.81
N HIS A 50 4.26 2.23 1.83
CA HIS A 50 3.25 3.09 1.22
C HIS A 50 2.35 2.24 0.30
N GLY A 51 1.26 1.74 0.87
CA GLY A 51 0.41 0.72 0.27
C GLY A 51 -0.91 0.58 1.02
N ALA A 52 -1.86 -0.10 0.40
CA ALA A 52 -3.17 -0.39 0.99
C ALA A 52 -3.27 -1.86 1.37
N CYS A 53 -4.08 -2.18 2.38
CA CYS A 53 -4.32 -3.56 2.79
C CYS A 53 -5.81 -3.81 3.01
N VAL A 54 -6.27 -4.97 2.56
CA VAL A 54 -7.62 -5.48 2.77
C VAL A 54 -7.54 -6.98 3.09
N GLU A 55 -8.37 -7.44 4.02
CA GLU A 55 -8.55 -8.86 4.28
C GLU A 55 -9.76 -9.37 3.49
N MET A 56 -9.65 -10.56 2.89
CA MET A 56 -10.79 -11.32 2.37
C MET A 56 -10.66 -12.79 2.78
N GLY A 57 -11.69 -13.31 3.45
CA GLY A 57 -11.73 -14.73 3.83
C GLY A 57 -10.54 -15.19 4.69
N GLY A 58 -10.03 -14.33 5.59
CA GLY A 58 -8.86 -14.64 6.41
C GLY A 58 -7.50 -14.34 5.74
N LYS A 59 -7.50 -13.91 4.48
CA LYS A 59 -6.28 -13.65 3.71
C LYS A 59 -6.08 -12.16 3.47
N GLY A 60 -4.93 -11.63 3.88
CA GLY A 60 -4.52 -10.26 3.63
C GLY A 60 -3.97 -10.08 2.22
N LEU A 61 -4.40 -9.01 1.55
CA LEU A 61 -3.89 -8.54 0.28
C LEU A 61 -3.29 -7.16 0.46
N LEU A 62 -2.01 -7.03 0.13
CA LEU A 62 -1.28 -5.77 0.11
C LEU A 62 -1.21 -5.22 -1.32
N TYR A 63 -1.62 -3.97 -1.51
CA TYR A 63 -1.41 -3.23 -2.74
C TYR A 63 -0.24 -2.28 -2.59
N ILE A 64 0.69 -2.29 -3.54
CA ILE A 64 1.73 -1.27 -3.67
C ILE A 64 1.59 -0.68 -5.06
N ALA A 65 1.46 0.64 -5.14
CA ALA A 65 0.87 1.26 -6.30
C ALA A 65 1.27 2.73 -6.40
N PRO A 66 1.66 3.23 -7.60
CA PRO A 66 1.81 4.65 -7.79
C PRO A 66 0.45 5.35 -7.75
N THR A 67 0.48 6.66 -7.50
CA THR A 67 -0.73 7.49 -7.51
C THR A 67 -1.51 7.32 -8.83
N GLY A 68 -2.83 7.26 -8.73
CA GLY A 68 -3.72 7.22 -9.90
C GLY A 68 -3.90 5.84 -10.55
N THR A 69 -3.30 4.78 -10.00
CA THR A 69 -3.45 3.41 -10.56
C THR A 69 -4.64 2.62 -10.02
N GLY A 70 -5.40 3.17 -9.08
CA GLY A 70 -6.61 2.53 -8.54
C GLY A 70 -6.43 1.78 -7.22
N LYS A 71 -5.39 2.11 -6.42
CA LYS A 71 -5.17 1.59 -5.05
C LYS A 71 -6.46 1.70 -4.21
N SER A 72 -6.91 2.93 -3.93
CA SER A 72 -8.12 3.15 -3.13
C SER A 72 -9.37 2.55 -3.77
N THR A 73 -9.57 2.72 -5.09
CA THR A 73 -10.70 2.10 -5.80
C THR A 73 -10.76 0.59 -5.60
N SER A 74 -9.61 -0.10 -5.63
CA SER A 74 -9.55 -1.55 -5.43
C SER A 74 -9.77 -1.93 -3.97
N SER A 75 -9.18 -1.19 -3.03
CA SER A 75 -9.33 -1.43 -1.59
C SER A 75 -10.78 -1.29 -1.13
N TYR A 76 -11.44 -0.18 -1.47
CA TYR A 76 -12.85 0.04 -1.15
C TYR A 76 -13.78 -0.83 -1.98
N GLY A 77 -13.45 -1.07 -3.25
CA GLY A 77 -14.24 -1.93 -4.13
C GLY A 77 -14.34 -3.37 -3.63
N LEU A 78 -13.26 -3.92 -3.07
CA LEU A 78 -13.28 -5.25 -2.45
C LEU A 78 -14.24 -5.33 -1.26
N MET A 79 -14.58 -4.22 -0.60
CA MET A 79 -15.56 -4.22 0.50
C MET A 79 -16.98 -4.56 0.03
N THR A 80 -17.23 -4.65 -1.27
CA THR A 80 -18.50 -5.18 -1.81
C THR A 80 -18.58 -6.71 -1.73
N PHE A 81 -17.45 -7.41 -1.57
CA PHE A 81 -17.40 -8.87 -1.43
C PHE A 81 -17.68 -9.28 0.03
N PRO A 82 -18.36 -10.43 0.25
CA PRO A 82 -18.59 -10.94 1.59
C PRO A 82 -17.28 -11.33 2.28
N LYS A 83 -17.29 -11.39 3.62
CA LYS A 83 -16.13 -11.78 4.44
C LYS A 83 -14.87 -10.95 4.16
N THR A 84 -15.03 -9.66 3.87
CA THR A 84 -13.93 -8.71 3.71
C THR A 84 -13.82 -7.77 4.90
N ARG A 85 -12.60 -7.39 5.27
CA ARG A 85 -12.34 -6.40 6.32
C ARG A 85 -11.35 -5.36 5.82
N PHE A 86 -11.71 -4.10 6.00
CA PHE A 86 -10.87 -2.98 5.62
C PHE A 86 -9.75 -2.78 6.64
N HIS A 87 -8.50 -2.73 6.18
CA HIS A 87 -7.33 -2.59 7.05
C HIS A 87 -6.62 -1.24 6.88
N SER A 88 -6.22 -0.87 5.67
CA SER A 88 -5.60 0.44 5.41
C SER A 88 -5.73 0.85 3.94
N ASP A 89 -5.78 2.17 3.66
CA ASP A 89 -5.78 2.69 2.28
C ASP A 89 -4.41 3.15 1.76
N ASP A 90 -3.49 3.50 2.66
CA ASP A 90 -2.37 4.34 2.25
C ASP A 90 -1.02 3.93 2.84
N TRP A 91 -1.00 3.45 4.08
CA TRP A 91 0.23 3.04 4.73
C TRP A 91 0.03 1.80 5.59
N VAL A 92 1.01 0.89 5.59
CA VAL A 92 0.94 -0.39 6.31
C VAL A 92 2.28 -0.69 6.97
N TYR A 93 2.24 -1.21 8.19
CA TYR A 93 3.42 -1.78 8.83
C TYR A 93 3.37 -3.31 8.74
N VAL A 94 4.45 -3.92 8.28
CA VAL A 94 4.53 -5.38 8.12
C VAL A 94 5.63 -5.94 9.01
N ARG A 95 5.31 -7.00 9.76
CA ARG A 95 6.26 -7.81 10.51
C ARG A 95 6.43 -9.17 9.85
N TYR A 96 7.66 -9.65 9.79
CA TYR A 96 7.96 -10.98 9.27
C TYR A 96 8.28 -11.94 10.40
N THR A 97 7.73 -13.14 10.32
CA THR A 97 7.84 -14.13 11.38
C THR A 97 8.46 -15.41 10.90
N TYR A 98 9.25 -16.01 11.77
CA TYR A 98 9.77 -17.36 11.64
C TYR A 98 8.90 -18.32 12.46
N ALA A 99 8.78 -19.56 11.98
CA ALA A 99 8.23 -20.64 12.80
C ALA A 99 9.27 -21.05 13.84
N THR A 100 8.84 -21.29 15.07
CA THR A 100 9.61 -22.06 16.03
C THR A 100 9.34 -23.54 15.83
N ARG A 101 10.25 -24.41 16.30
CA ARG A 101 10.03 -25.87 16.33
C ARG A 101 8.83 -26.29 17.18
N GLU A 102 8.41 -25.44 18.12
CA GLU A 102 7.18 -25.62 18.90
C GLU A 102 5.90 -25.19 18.15
N GLY A 103 6.00 -24.77 16.88
CA GLY A 103 4.87 -24.36 16.07
C GLY A 103 4.36 -22.93 16.32
N LYS A 104 5.06 -22.13 17.14
CA LYS A 104 4.74 -20.71 17.36
C LYS A 104 5.33 -19.84 16.26
N ARG A 105 4.83 -18.61 16.11
CA ARG A 105 5.39 -17.59 15.22
C ARG A 105 6.04 -16.48 16.04
N VAL A 106 7.28 -16.13 15.68
CA VAL A 106 8.05 -15.06 16.33
C VAL A 106 8.73 -14.20 15.29
N PHE A 107 8.87 -12.90 15.56
CA PHE A 107 9.68 -12.00 14.76
C PHE A 107 10.99 -11.74 15.47
N VAL A 108 12.08 -11.73 14.70
CA VAL A 108 13.43 -11.56 15.24
C VAL A 108 13.76 -10.06 15.22
N LEU A 109 14.18 -9.53 16.36
CA LEU A 109 14.55 -8.12 16.53
C LEU A 109 16.06 -7.92 16.45
N ARG A 110 16.81 -8.88 17.03
CA ARG A 110 18.25 -8.85 17.16
C ARG A 110 18.81 -10.26 17.15
N ALA A 111 20.01 -10.43 16.62
CA ALA A 111 20.73 -11.69 16.59
C ALA A 111 22.19 -11.48 16.97
N GLU A 112 22.75 -12.46 17.68
CA GLU A 112 24.16 -12.49 18.08
C GLU A 112 24.70 -13.91 17.90
N GLY A 113 25.69 -14.08 17.03
CA GLY A 113 26.31 -15.37 16.74
C GLY A 113 27.33 -15.79 17.78
N THR A 114 27.65 -17.08 17.77
CA THR A 114 28.78 -17.64 18.52
C THR A 114 30.12 -17.03 18.10
N ASP A 115 30.20 -16.56 16.85
CA ASP A 115 31.32 -15.82 16.27
C ASP A 115 31.36 -14.32 16.65
N ARG A 116 30.43 -13.88 17.52
CA ARG A 116 30.25 -12.48 17.98
C ARG A 116 29.76 -11.51 16.90
N THR A 117 29.38 -11.98 15.72
CA THR A 117 28.66 -11.14 14.76
C THR A 117 27.29 -10.77 15.32
N ARG A 118 26.80 -9.58 14.97
CA ARG A 118 25.52 -9.06 15.45
C ARG A 118 24.71 -8.50 14.30
N ALA A 119 23.39 -8.62 14.42
CA ALA A 119 22.44 -7.98 13.52
C ALA A 119 21.24 -7.44 14.30
N GLN A 120 20.67 -6.35 13.81
CA GLN A 120 19.48 -5.73 14.39
C GLN A 120 18.51 -5.31 13.28
N GLY A 121 17.22 -5.30 13.62
CA GLY A 121 16.15 -4.85 12.75
C GLY A 121 16.14 -5.60 11.42
N TYR A 122 16.15 -4.89 10.30
CA TYR A 122 16.13 -5.52 8.97
C TYR A 122 17.34 -6.42 8.70
N GLN A 123 18.48 -6.19 9.37
CA GLN A 123 19.72 -6.95 9.11
C GLN A 123 19.61 -8.40 9.55
N VAL A 124 18.68 -8.72 10.46
CA VAL A 124 18.53 -10.07 11.01
C VAL A 124 18.15 -11.09 9.94
N TYR A 125 17.45 -10.68 8.87
CA TYR A 125 16.99 -11.59 7.82
C TYR A 125 18.17 -12.17 7.03
N ARG A 126 19.04 -11.32 6.47
CA ARG A 126 20.32 -11.77 5.87
C ARG A 126 21.24 -12.47 6.86
N TRP A 127 21.27 -12.01 8.10
CA TRP A 127 22.12 -12.61 9.11
C TRP A 127 21.72 -14.06 9.38
N ILE A 128 20.42 -14.34 9.57
CA ILE A 128 19.90 -15.70 9.77
C ILE A 128 20.25 -16.62 8.58
N GLU A 129 20.10 -16.14 7.34
CA GLU A 129 20.48 -16.91 6.14
C GLU A 129 21.95 -17.32 6.16
N ARG A 130 22.85 -16.41 6.54
CA ARG A 130 24.30 -16.65 6.58
C ARG A 130 24.73 -17.53 7.76
N HIS A 131 23.95 -17.55 8.84
CA HIS A 131 24.27 -18.25 10.08
C HIS A 131 23.34 -19.43 10.35
N ALA A 132 22.61 -19.95 9.34
CA ALA A 132 21.62 -21.02 9.52
C ALA A 132 22.17 -22.29 10.23
N GLY A 133 23.49 -22.51 10.22
CA GLY A 133 24.17 -23.59 10.94
C GLY A 133 24.51 -23.29 12.41
N ASP A 134 24.52 -22.02 12.83
CA ASP A 134 24.86 -21.61 14.20
C ASP A 134 23.68 -21.82 15.15
N ARG A 135 23.45 -23.06 15.58
CA ARG A 135 22.32 -23.42 16.44
C ARG A 135 22.31 -22.71 17.79
N ASP A 136 23.47 -22.27 18.29
CA ASP A 136 23.61 -21.64 19.60
C ASP A 136 23.59 -20.10 19.54
N GLY A 137 23.54 -19.52 18.34
CA GLY A 137 23.33 -18.08 18.15
C GLY A 137 22.10 -17.57 18.90
N ARG A 138 22.24 -16.47 19.64
CA ARG A 138 21.20 -15.90 20.50
C ARG A 138 20.33 -14.93 19.71
N LEU A 139 19.02 -15.12 19.79
CA LEU A 139 18.02 -14.27 19.17
C LEU A 139 17.22 -13.52 20.24
N GLY A 140 17.11 -12.20 20.11
CA GLY A 140 16.05 -11.44 20.75
C GLY A 140 14.85 -11.41 19.83
N VAL A 141 13.73 -11.95 20.28
CA VAL A 141 12.52 -12.11 19.47
C VAL A 141 11.33 -11.49 20.18
N MET A 142 10.26 -11.27 19.43
CA MET A 142 8.97 -10.94 20.00
C MET A 142 7.86 -11.80 19.37
N THR A 143 6.86 -12.15 20.18
CA THR A 143 5.73 -12.98 19.77
C THR A 143 4.61 -12.13 19.15
N LEU A 144 3.64 -12.74 18.46
CA LEU A 144 2.52 -12.01 17.84
C LEU A 144 1.67 -11.21 18.85
N ASP A 145 1.62 -11.62 20.11
CA ASP A 145 0.99 -10.91 21.23
C ASP A 145 1.92 -9.88 21.90
N ASN A 146 3.07 -9.56 21.29
CA ASN A 146 4.04 -8.55 21.70
C ASN A 146 4.81 -8.85 22.99
N GLN A 147 5.08 -10.12 23.28
CA GLN A 147 5.98 -10.49 24.38
C GLN A 147 7.42 -10.65 23.86
N GLU A 148 8.37 -9.93 24.46
CA GLU A 148 9.79 -10.14 24.20
C GLU A 148 10.29 -11.44 24.82
N LYS A 149 11.08 -12.19 24.06
CA LYS A 149 11.70 -13.45 24.49
C LYS A 149 13.13 -13.56 23.96
N THR A 150 13.90 -14.41 24.60
CA THR A 150 15.20 -14.85 24.06
C THR A 150 15.06 -16.28 23.59
N LEU A 151 15.51 -16.55 22.37
CA LEU A 151 15.58 -17.90 21.78
C LEU A 151 17.01 -18.16 21.29
N LYS A 152 17.31 -19.42 21.01
CA LYS A 152 18.44 -19.79 20.17
C LYS A 152 18.01 -19.87 18.71
N LEU A 153 18.95 -19.70 17.78
CA LEU A 153 18.68 -19.88 16.36
C LEU A 153 18.24 -21.32 16.05
N GLY A 154 18.78 -22.31 16.78
CA GLY A 154 18.35 -23.70 16.70
C GLY A 154 16.88 -23.94 17.04
N ASP A 155 16.23 -23.02 17.77
CA ASP A 155 14.80 -23.12 18.13
C ASP A 155 13.87 -22.74 16.98
N LEU A 156 14.40 -22.05 15.96
CA LEU A 156 13.67 -21.75 14.74
C LEU A 156 13.60 -22.97 13.82
N ASP A 157 12.48 -23.10 13.12
CA ASP A 157 12.29 -24.02 12.02
C ASP A 157 12.46 -23.27 10.69
N LEU A 158 13.73 -23.18 10.26
CA LEU A 158 14.11 -22.49 9.02
C LEU A 158 13.67 -23.25 7.74
N SER A 159 13.13 -24.46 7.87
CA SER A 159 12.56 -25.19 6.72
C SER A 159 11.17 -24.67 6.33
N ARG A 160 10.50 -23.98 7.26
CA ARG A 160 9.18 -23.38 7.03
C ARG A 160 9.36 -21.96 6.50
N PRO A 161 8.50 -21.52 5.57
CA PRO A 161 8.58 -20.17 5.04
C PRO A 161 8.31 -19.14 6.13
N THR A 162 8.93 -17.97 5.95
CA THR A 162 8.58 -16.76 6.67
C THR A 162 7.14 -16.36 6.34
N GLU A 163 6.45 -15.77 7.32
CA GLU A 163 5.11 -15.25 7.12
C GLU A 163 5.07 -13.75 7.42
N ALA A 164 4.33 -13.01 6.60
CA ALA A 164 4.16 -11.56 6.73
C ALA A 164 2.82 -11.23 7.40
N TYR A 165 2.85 -10.34 8.38
CA TYR A 165 1.68 -9.87 9.12
C TYR A 165 1.60 -8.35 9.07
N ALA A 166 0.49 -7.83 8.52
CA ALA A 166 0.24 -6.40 8.38
C ALA A 166 -0.53 -5.83 9.57
N TYR A 167 -0.13 -4.64 9.99
CA TYR A 167 -0.68 -3.85 11.09
C TYR A 167 -1.03 -2.45 10.57
N THR A 168 -2.13 -1.89 11.07
CA THR A 168 -2.60 -0.58 10.63
C THR A 168 -1.66 0.51 11.12
N SER A 169 -1.23 1.43 10.25
CA SER A 169 -0.45 2.61 10.64
C SER A 169 -1.31 3.72 11.25
N GLU A 170 -2.55 3.83 10.77
CA GLU A 170 -3.47 4.93 10.97
C GLU A 170 -4.88 4.38 11.24
N LYS A 171 -5.68 5.11 12.03
CA LYS A 171 -7.11 4.80 12.25
C LYS A 171 -8.05 5.74 11.51
N ILE A 172 -7.56 6.92 11.17
CA ILE A 172 -8.26 7.95 10.39
C ILE A 172 -7.41 8.19 9.17
N TYR A 173 -7.99 8.06 7.99
CA TYR A 173 -7.28 8.04 6.74
C TYR A 173 -7.44 9.38 6.02
N TYR A 174 -6.33 9.92 5.52
CA TYR A 174 -6.32 11.13 4.71
C TYR A 174 -6.57 10.79 3.24
N LEU A 175 -7.81 10.93 2.79
CA LEU A 175 -8.30 10.37 1.53
C LEU A 175 -8.76 11.44 0.55
N ARG A 176 -8.84 11.09 -0.74
CA ARG A 176 -9.48 11.93 -1.75
C ARG A 176 -10.99 11.95 -1.57
N THR A 177 -11.58 13.12 -1.66
CA THR A 177 -13.04 13.27 -1.57
C THR A 177 -13.76 12.65 -2.77
N ASN A 178 -13.08 12.52 -3.92
CA ASN A 178 -13.62 11.84 -5.11
C ASN A 178 -13.81 10.33 -4.92
N LEU A 179 -13.40 9.76 -3.79
CA LEU A 179 -13.79 8.40 -3.38
C LEU A 179 -15.32 8.23 -3.41
N ALA A 180 -16.07 9.30 -3.11
CA ALA A 180 -17.53 9.32 -3.15
C ALA A 180 -18.11 8.93 -4.52
N GLU A 181 -17.37 9.05 -5.62
CA GLU A 181 -17.82 8.62 -6.95
C GLU A 181 -18.04 7.11 -7.06
N ASN A 182 -17.22 6.32 -6.35
CA ASN A 182 -17.23 4.85 -6.44
C ASN A 182 -17.69 4.21 -5.12
N PHE A 183 -17.69 4.97 -4.03
CA PHE A 183 -18.12 4.54 -2.72
C PHE A 183 -18.91 5.65 -2.01
N PRO A 184 -20.15 5.96 -2.46
CA PRO A 184 -20.95 7.06 -1.92
C PRO A 184 -21.22 6.96 -0.42
N ALA A 185 -21.21 5.75 0.16
CA ALA A 185 -21.33 5.54 1.59
C ALA A 185 -20.31 6.34 2.42
N ALA A 186 -19.12 6.63 1.87
CA ALA A 186 -18.11 7.46 2.52
C ALA A 186 -18.40 8.97 2.43
N ALA A 187 -19.20 9.45 1.47
CA ALA A 187 -19.44 10.89 1.27
C ALA A 187 -19.94 11.57 2.55
N CYS A 188 -20.76 10.84 3.29
CA CYS A 188 -21.36 11.24 4.54
C CYS A 188 -20.33 11.59 5.61
N GLU A 189 -19.38 10.69 5.86
CA GLU A 189 -18.31 10.92 6.82
C GLU A 189 -17.29 11.93 6.26
N ILE A 190 -17.05 11.93 4.94
CA ILE A 190 -16.18 12.93 4.29
C ILE A 190 -16.67 14.35 4.59
N LEU A 191 -17.97 14.62 4.41
CA LEU A 191 -18.60 15.92 4.64
C LEU A 191 -18.71 16.30 6.12
N ALA A 192 -18.71 15.32 7.02
CA ALA A 192 -18.71 15.53 8.47
C ALA A 192 -17.30 15.74 9.05
N SER A 193 -16.27 15.57 8.22
CA SER A 193 -14.87 15.57 8.62
C SER A 193 -14.13 16.84 8.19
N LYS A 194 -12.89 16.97 8.67
CA LYS A 194 -12.00 18.06 8.23
C LYS A 194 -11.62 17.87 6.77
N GLU A 195 -12.02 18.84 5.96
CA GLU A 195 -11.71 18.93 4.54
C GLU A 195 -10.45 19.79 4.30
N GLU A 196 -9.70 19.46 3.26
CA GLU A 196 -8.57 20.25 2.76
C GLU A 196 -8.72 20.42 1.25
N ASN A 197 -8.63 21.66 0.77
CA ASN A 197 -8.73 22.02 -0.66
C ASN A 197 -10.03 21.57 -1.35
N VAL A 198 -11.12 21.35 -0.62
CA VAL A 198 -12.46 21.12 -1.22
C VAL A 198 -12.98 22.45 -1.76
N PRO A 199 -13.10 22.62 -3.08
CA PRO A 199 -13.46 23.90 -3.67
C PRO A 199 -14.97 24.15 -3.60
N ASP A 200 -15.36 25.39 -3.84
CA ASP A 200 -16.72 25.70 -4.32
C ASP A 200 -16.85 25.34 -5.80
N VAL A 201 -18.08 25.07 -6.25
CA VAL A 201 -18.36 24.67 -7.64
C VAL A 201 -19.18 25.72 -8.39
N THR A 202 -18.89 25.89 -9.67
CA THR A 202 -19.60 26.82 -10.56
C THR A 202 -20.79 26.16 -11.22
N ASP A 203 -21.77 26.95 -11.67
CA ASP A 203 -22.91 26.45 -12.46
C ASP A 203 -22.46 25.72 -13.74
N THR A 204 -21.36 26.18 -14.36
CA THR A 204 -20.75 25.53 -15.52
C THR A 204 -20.29 24.10 -15.19
N PHE A 205 -19.64 23.92 -14.03
CA PHE A 205 -19.22 22.58 -13.59
C PHE A 205 -20.43 21.69 -13.29
N LEU A 206 -21.42 22.20 -12.56
CA LEU A 206 -22.65 21.45 -12.24
C LEU A 206 -23.37 20.98 -13.50
N THR A 207 -23.43 21.84 -14.53
CA THR A 207 -24.07 21.52 -15.81
C THR A 207 -23.27 20.45 -16.56
N ARG A 208 -21.94 20.61 -16.65
CA ARG A 208 -21.07 19.67 -17.36
C ARG A 208 -21.03 18.28 -16.72
N SER A 209 -21.08 18.22 -15.39
CA SER A 209 -20.96 16.99 -14.61
C SER A 209 -22.31 16.41 -14.17
N ARG A 210 -23.43 16.96 -14.65
CA ARG A 210 -24.78 16.69 -14.12
C ARG A 210 -25.14 15.20 -14.00
N SER A 211 -24.78 14.40 -15.00
CA SER A 211 -25.07 12.95 -15.00
C SER A 211 -24.35 12.23 -13.85
N VAL A 212 -23.06 12.50 -13.68
CA VAL A 212 -22.23 11.92 -12.61
C VAL A 212 -22.76 12.36 -11.24
N LEU A 213 -23.03 13.65 -11.08
CA LEU A 213 -23.52 14.21 -9.83
C LEU A 213 -24.89 13.66 -9.44
N LYS A 214 -25.78 13.46 -10.42
CA LYS A 214 -27.09 12.87 -10.19
C LYS A 214 -26.98 11.42 -9.73
N ASN A 215 -26.10 10.63 -10.35
CA ASN A 215 -25.87 9.25 -9.92
C ASN A 215 -25.38 9.18 -8.47
N ILE A 216 -24.41 10.01 -8.10
CA ILE A 216 -23.92 10.08 -6.70
C ILE A 216 -25.06 10.49 -5.77
N ALA A 217 -25.81 11.54 -6.11
CA ALA A 217 -26.90 12.04 -5.28
C ALA A 217 -28.04 11.02 -5.10
N ASP A 218 -28.36 10.25 -6.14
CA ASP A 218 -29.40 9.22 -6.07
C ASP A 218 -28.91 8.01 -5.24
N GLU A 219 -27.66 7.55 -5.44
CA GLU A 219 -27.07 6.51 -4.58
C GLU A 219 -27.01 6.96 -3.11
N LEU A 220 -26.71 8.25 -2.82
CA LEU A 220 -26.74 8.80 -1.46
C LEU A 220 -28.14 8.80 -0.83
N LYS A 221 -29.19 9.04 -1.60
CA LYS A 221 -30.58 8.98 -1.10
C LYS A 221 -31.03 7.57 -0.80
N GLU A 222 -30.52 6.59 -1.54
CA GLU A 222 -30.81 5.17 -1.31
C GLU A 222 -30.09 4.60 -0.08
N LEU A 223 -29.02 5.25 0.39
CA LEU A 223 -28.34 4.86 1.63
C LEU A 223 -29.29 5.02 2.83
N ASN A 224 -29.58 3.91 3.50
CA ASN A 224 -30.35 3.90 4.74
C ASN A 224 -29.49 4.32 5.96
N ASP A 225 -28.78 5.44 5.88
CA ASP A 225 -28.02 6.01 7.01
C ASP A 225 -28.91 6.98 7.81
N ARG A 226 -29.20 6.58 9.06
CA ARG A 226 -30.05 7.35 10.00
C ARG A 226 -29.51 8.74 10.32
N ARG A 227 -28.20 8.99 10.17
CA ARG A 227 -27.58 10.29 10.43
C ARG A 227 -27.78 11.25 9.26
N LEU A 228 -27.82 10.75 8.03
CA LEU A 228 -27.80 11.60 6.83
C LEU A 228 -29.14 11.74 6.16
N ARG A 229 -29.99 10.73 6.27
CA ARG A 229 -31.33 10.78 5.69
C ARG A 229 -32.09 12.07 6.09
N PRO A 230 -32.11 12.52 7.36
CA PRO A 230 -32.76 13.78 7.72
C PRO A 230 -32.08 15.04 7.18
N VAL A 231 -30.78 14.97 6.87
CA VAL A 231 -30.00 16.09 6.32
C VAL A 231 -30.21 16.18 4.81
N LEU A 232 -30.14 15.06 4.10
CA LEU A 232 -30.29 14.96 2.66
C LEU A 232 -31.74 15.21 2.21
N GLU A 233 -32.74 14.73 2.97
CA GLU A 233 -34.17 14.95 2.66
C GLU A 233 -34.58 16.44 2.73
N LYS A 234 -33.83 17.27 3.48
CA LYS A 234 -34.08 18.71 3.58
C LYS A 234 -33.40 19.54 2.48
N LYS A 235 -32.55 18.91 1.67
CA LYS A 235 -31.77 19.58 0.62
C LYS A 235 -32.55 19.57 -0.69
N SER A 236 -32.57 20.71 -1.38
CA SER A 236 -33.04 20.77 -2.76
C SER A 236 -32.14 19.92 -3.67
N GLU A 237 -32.65 19.51 -4.85
CA GLU A 237 -31.83 18.79 -5.84
C GLU A 237 -30.56 19.58 -6.19
N ARG A 238 -30.68 20.91 -6.32
CA ARG A 238 -29.55 21.78 -6.60
C ARG A 238 -28.49 21.73 -5.50
N GLU A 239 -28.88 21.87 -4.23
CA GLU A 239 -27.93 21.80 -3.11
C GLU A 239 -27.23 20.44 -3.03
N LEU A 240 -27.93 19.34 -3.34
CA LEU A 240 -27.33 18.01 -3.38
C LEU A 240 -26.29 17.88 -4.49
N LEU A 241 -26.58 18.42 -5.68
CA LEU A 241 -25.62 18.44 -6.79
C LEU A 241 -24.41 19.32 -6.46
N GLU A 242 -24.61 20.45 -5.78
CA GLU A 242 -23.51 21.30 -5.28
C GLU A 242 -22.63 20.53 -4.29
N ILE A 243 -23.22 19.88 -3.28
CA ILE A 243 -22.49 19.04 -2.31
C ILE A 243 -21.69 17.95 -3.02
N CYS A 244 -22.32 17.16 -3.90
CA CYS A 244 -21.63 16.11 -4.66
C CYS A 244 -20.54 16.70 -5.55
N GLY A 245 -20.78 17.87 -6.14
CA GLY A 245 -19.84 18.58 -6.99
C GLY A 245 -18.57 18.95 -6.27
N ARG A 246 -18.68 19.51 -5.07
CA ARG A 246 -17.53 19.88 -4.23
C ARG A 246 -16.63 18.69 -3.93
N LEU A 247 -17.21 17.51 -3.73
CA LEU A 247 -16.44 16.29 -3.45
C LEU A 247 -15.59 15.80 -4.63
N ILE A 248 -15.97 16.13 -5.87
CA ILE A 248 -15.33 15.55 -7.07
C ILE A 248 -14.67 16.60 -7.97
N ALA A 249 -14.86 17.89 -7.69
CA ALA A 249 -14.40 18.97 -8.56
C ALA A 249 -12.88 19.16 -8.62
N PHE A 250 -12.14 18.67 -7.62
CA PHE A 250 -10.70 18.80 -7.55
C PHE A 250 -10.04 17.50 -7.11
N ASP A 251 -9.12 16.97 -7.94
CA ASP A 251 -8.47 15.67 -7.71
C ASP A 251 -7.58 15.62 -6.46
N ASN A 252 -7.20 16.79 -5.95
CA ASN A 252 -6.40 16.93 -4.74
C ASN A 252 -7.20 17.45 -3.54
N ALA A 253 -8.53 17.50 -3.64
CA ALA A 253 -9.40 17.71 -2.49
C ALA A 253 -9.35 16.47 -1.58
N ARG A 254 -9.20 16.72 -0.27
CA ARG A 254 -8.97 15.68 0.73
C ARG A 254 -9.88 15.81 1.93
N SER A 255 -10.11 14.71 2.63
CA SER A 255 -10.79 14.70 3.93
C SER A 255 -10.23 13.60 4.83
N MET A 256 -10.37 13.81 6.14
CA MET A 256 -10.00 12.84 7.17
C MET A 256 -11.15 11.85 7.41
N LEU A 257 -11.04 10.62 6.91
CA LEU A 257 -12.09 9.61 7.01
C LEU A 257 -11.84 8.63 8.16
N ASP A 258 -12.79 8.53 9.08
CA ASP A 258 -12.86 7.41 10.02
C ASP A 258 -13.74 6.30 9.41
N ILE A 259 -13.09 5.25 8.89
CA ILE A 259 -13.81 4.19 8.18
C ILE A 259 -14.73 3.36 9.09
N ALA A 260 -14.48 3.34 10.39
CA ALA A 260 -15.32 2.63 11.36
C ALA A 260 -16.70 3.30 11.56
N LYS A 261 -16.87 4.53 11.07
CA LYS A 261 -18.17 5.21 11.01
C LYS A 261 -18.91 5.01 9.69
N VAL A 262 -18.27 4.39 8.70
CA VAL A 262 -18.85 4.11 7.38
C VAL A 262 -19.22 2.63 7.26
N LEU A 263 -18.34 1.76 7.74
CA LEU A 263 -18.51 0.31 7.69
C LEU A 263 -18.83 -0.24 9.09
N PRO A 264 -19.60 -1.35 9.18
CA PRO A 264 -19.79 -2.07 10.44
C PRO A 264 -18.47 -2.46 11.10
N VAL A 265 -18.44 -2.55 12.43
CA VAL A 265 -17.20 -2.76 13.21
C VAL A 265 -16.50 -4.07 12.85
N GLU A 266 -17.26 -5.11 12.50
CA GLU A 266 -16.75 -6.41 12.08
C GLU A 266 -16.13 -6.39 10.67
N ARG A 267 -16.37 -5.33 9.89
CA ARG A 267 -15.84 -5.12 8.54
C ARG A 267 -14.60 -4.22 8.53
N VAL A 268 -14.05 -3.86 9.68
CA VAL A 268 -12.90 -2.95 9.83
C VAL A 268 -11.92 -3.47 10.89
N PHE A 269 -10.63 -3.22 10.70
CA PHE A 269 -9.62 -3.38 11.75
C PHE A 269 -9.61 -2.15 12.67
N SER A 270 -10.17 -2.26 13.88
CA SER A 270 -10.24 -1.18 14.86
C SER A 270 -9.12 -1.23 15.92
N ASN A 271 -8.58 -2.43 16.16
CA ASN A 271 -7.43 -2.67 17.01
C ASN A 271 -6.15 -2.59 16.18
N PRO A 272 -5.27 -1.60 16.40
CA PRO A 272 -4.05 -1.45 15.60
C PRO A 272 -3.01 -2.54 15.85
N MET A 273 -3.19 -3.31 16.94
CA MET A 273 -2.34 -4.45 17.28
C MET A 273 -2.88 -5.78 16.75
N GLU A 274 -4.07 -5.78 16.13
CA GLU A 274 -4.60 -6.97 15.45
C GLU A 274 -3.91 -7.12 14.10
N PRO A 275 -3.17 -8.22 13.85
CA PRO A 275 -2.53 -8.43 12.58
C PRO A 275 -3.48 -9.08 11.57
N VAL A 276 -3.23 -8.82 10.29
CA VAL A 276 -3.72 -9.65 9.19
C VAL A 276 -2.55 -10.38 8.54
N LYS A 277 -2.67 -11.71 8.39
CA LYS A 277 -1.66 -12.49 7.66
C LYS A 277 -1.77 -12.19 6.16
N LEU A 278 -0.69 -11.71 5.56
CA LEU A 278 -0.64 -11.45 4.13
C LEU A 278 -0.50 -12.78 3.37
N ALA A 279 -1.36 -12.98 2.37
CA ALA A 279 -1.27 -14.07 1.41
C ALA A 279 -0.64 -13.59 0.10
N ALA A 280 -0.94 -12.35 -0.30
CA ALA A 280 -0.48 -11.79 -1.56
C ALA A 280 -0.09 -10.31 -1.47
N VAL A 281 0.83 -9.92 -2.34
CA VAL A 281 1.11 -8.53 -2.71
C VAL A 281 0.82 -8.33 -4.21
N MET A 282 0.11 -7.26 -4.55
CA MET A 282 -0.17 -6.86 -5.92
C MET A 282 0.47 -5.50 -6.20
N LEU A 283 1.42 -5.48 -7.15
CA LEU A 283 1.98 -4.24 -7.67
C LEU A 283 1.03 -3.70 -8.75
N LEU A 284 0.29 -2.64 -8.45
CA LEU A 284 -0.63 -2.04 -9.43
C LEU A 284 0.14 -1.25 -10.46
N LYS A 285 -0.31 -1.32 -11.71
CA LYS A 285 0.09 -0.43 -12.80
C LYS A 285 -1.12 0.02 -13.58
N ARG A 286 -0.95 1.10 -14.32
CA ARG A 286 -1.90 1.54 -15.33
C ARG A 286 -1.13 1.77 -16.61
N ASN A 287 -1.04 0.74 -17.43
CA ASN A 287 -0.38 0.80 -18.73
C ASN A 287 -1.38 0.39 -19.82
N PRO A 288 -1.93 1.33 -20.61
CA PRO A 288 -2.90 1.02 -21.65
C PRO A 288 -2.32 0.23 -22.82
N ASP A 289 -1.00 0.24 -22.99
CA ASP A 289 -0.30 -0.43 -24.09
C ASP A 289 0.08 -1.88 -23.73
N ASP A 290 -0.07 -2.26 -22.46
CA ASP A 290 0.22 -3.61 -21.97
C ASP A 290 -1.07 -4.44 -21.91
N SER A 291 -1.10 -5.51 -22.71
CA SER A 291 -2.23 -6.44 -22.76
C SER A 291 -2.29 -7.41 -21.57
N ALA A 292 -1.22 -7.50 -20.76
CA ALA A 292 -1.23 -8.29 -19.54
C ALA A 292 -2.17 -7.64 -18.51
N VAL A 293 -3.04 -8.46 -17.94
CA VAL A 293 -4.01 -8.08 -16.90
C VAL A 293 -3.46 -8.44 -15.54
N LEU A 294 -3.07 -9.69 -15.35
CA LEU A 294 -2.53 -10.20 -14.08
C LEU A 294 -1.43 -11.20 -14.39
N SER A 295 -0.26 -11.06 -13.78
CA SER A 295 0.78 -12.08 -13.89
C SER A 295 1.48 -12.31 -12.56
N HIS A 296 1.97 -13.53 -12.34
CA HIS A 296 2.90 -13.79 -11.24
C HIS A 296 4.22 -13.07 -11.49
N LEU A 297 4.73 -12.36 -10.48
CA LEU A 297 6.00 -11.64 -10.56
C LEU A 297 7.16 -12.52 -10.10
N PRO A 298 8.20 -12.75 -10.94
CA PRO A 298 9.47 -13.24 -10.44
C PRO A 298 10.19 -12.16 -9.63
N LEU A 299 11.10 -12.56 -8.73
CA LEU A 299 11.81 -11.66 -7.81
C LEU A 299 12.44 -10.48 -8.53
N ASP A 300 13.20 -10.73 -9.60
CA ASP A 300 13.87 -9.68 -10.37
C ASP A 300 12.88 -8.60 -10.84
N ARG A 301 11.74 -9.01 -11.41
CA ARG A 301 10.73 -8.05 -11.90
C ARG A 301 10.02 -7.34 -10.77
N PHE A 302 9.74 -8.03 -9.66
CA PHE A 302 9.16 -7.40 -8.47
C PHE A 302 10.08 -6.28 -7.94
N MET A 303 11.37 -6.57 -7.81
CA MET A 303 12.37 -5.62 -7.29
C MET A 303 12.63 -4.49 -8.28
N GLU A 304 12.75 -4.77 -9.58
CA GLU A 304 12.94 -3.75 -10.62
C GLU A 304 11.78 -2.76 -10.68
N ARG A 305 10.54 -3.25 -10.59
CA ARG A 305 9.36 -2.37 -10.57
C ARG A 305 9.39 -1.42 -9.39
N LEU A 306 9.81 -1.89 -8.21
CA LEU A 306 9.93 -1.06 -7.01
C LEU A 306 11.13 -0.12 -7.08
N LEU A 307 12.29 -0.54 -7.61
CA LEU A 307 13.47 0.31 -7.79
C LEU A 307 13.17 1.50 -8.70
N ILE A 308 12.57 1.23 -9.86
CA ILE A 308 12.23 2.26 -10.86
C ILE A 308 11.03 3.07 -10.41
N GLY A 309 9.97 2.39 -9.95
CA GLY A 309 8.79 3.07 -9.44
C GLY A 309 8.06 3.93 -10.46
N GLU A 310 8.03 3.52 -11.75
CA GLU A 310 7.44 4.33 -12.81
C GLU A 310 5.93 4.49 -12.62
N THR A 311 5.46 5.74 -12.62
CA THR A 311 4.04 6.11 -12.52
C THR A 311 3.38 6.21 -13.90
N PRO A 312 2.04 6.28 -14.00
CA PRO A 312 1.35 6.49 -15.27
C PRO A 312 1.78 7.77 -16.01
N GLU A 313 2.24 8.78 -15.27
CA GLU A 313 2.77 10.05 -15.79
C GLU A 313 4.27 9.98 -16.15
N LYS A 314 4.86 8.78 -16.17
CA LYS A 314 6.30 8.53 -16.44
C LYS A 314 7.25 9.20 -15.43
N LYS A 315 6.73 9.56 -14.25
CA LYS A 315 7.57 9.94 -13.11
C LYS A 315 8.16 8.69 -12.47
N ARG A 316 9.35 8.81 -11.89
CA ARG A 316 10.00 7.73 -11.14
C ARG A 316 9.86 8.01 -9.65
N GLU A 317 9.30 7.07 -8.91
CA GLU A 317 9.07 7.14 -7.47
C GLU A 317 9.50 5.83 -6.84
N THR A 318 10.76 5.69 -6.42
CA THR A 318 11.28 4.45 -5.81
C THR A 318 10.34 3.95 -4.71
N ALA A 319 10.10 2.65 -4.69
CA ALA A 319 9.14 1.94 -3.85
C ALA A 319 7.67 2.43 -4.00
N TYR A 320 7.35 3.14 -5.09
CA TYR A 320 6.09 3.86 -5.29
C TYR A 320 5.79 4.84 -4.16
N ASN A 321 6.83 5.48 -3.62
CA ASN A 321 6.73 6.45 -2.53
C ASN A 321 7.44 7.76 -2.88
N ALA A 322 6.64 8.78 -3.22
CA ALA A 322 7.14 10.12 -3.55
C ALA A 322 7.65 10.92 -2.33
N TYR A 323 7.46 10.41 -1.11
CA TYR A 323 7.72 11.14 0.14
C TYR A 323 8.72 10.40 1.04
N ARG A 324 9.65 9.65 0.44
CA ARG A 324 10.74 8.98 1.17
C ARG A 324 11.60 10.05 1.85
N ALA A 325 11.73 9.96 3.18
CA ALA A 325 12.57 10.85 3.98
C ALA A 325 14.06 10.47 3.84
N VAL A 326 14.57 10.55 2.60
CA VAL A 326 15.91 10.10 2.18
C VAL A 326 16.51 11.11 1.20
N ASP A 327 17.79 10.95 0.86
CA ASP A 327 18.40 11.67 -0.27
C ASP A 327 17.97 11.01 -1.59
N ASP A 328 16.73 11.27 -1.96
CA ASP A 328 16.06 10.66 -3.12
C ASP A 328 16.78 10.99 -4.45
N LYS A 329 17.42 12.16 -4.55
CA LYS A 329 18.20 12.52 -5.73
C LYS A 329 19.42 11.62 -5.90
N THR A 330 20.20 11.44 -4.84
CA THR A 330 21.40 10.59 -4.86
C THR A 330 21.03 9.12 -5.12
N GLU A 331 19.97 8.63 -4.48
CA GLU A 331 19.51 7.25 -4.67
C GLU A 331 19.00 6.99 -6.09
N ARG A 332 18.24 7.91 -6.69
CA ARG A 332 17.80 7.79 -8.09
C ARG A 332 18.97 7.79 -9.06
N GLN A 333 19.97 8.67 -8.85
CA GLN A 333 21.17 8.69 -9.69
C GLN A 333 21.94 7.37 -9.63
N PHE A 334 22.01 6.76 -8.43
CA PHE A 334 22.60 5.43 -8.27
C PHE A 334 21.83 4.37 -9.06
N ILE A 335 20.50 4.32 -8.93
CA ILE A 335 19.64 3.36 -9.65
C ILE A 335 19.75 3.55 -11.17
N GLU A 336 19.71 4.78 -11.66
CA GLU A 336 19.88 5.12 -13.08
C GLU A 336 21.26 4.70 -13.61
N GLY A 337 22.30 4.85 -12.78
CA GLY A 337 23.66 4.39 -13.11
C GLY A 337 23.73 2.87 -13.29
N LEU A 338 23.01 2.11 -12.47
CA LEU A 338 22.89 0.65 -12.63
C LEU A 338 22.03 0.29 -13.84
N GLU A 339 20.92 0.99 -14.07
CA GLU A 339 20.02 0.75 -15.20
C GLU A 339 20.76 0.83 -16.55
N ARG A 340 21.66 1.81 -16.71
CA ARG A 340 22.50 1.96 -17.91
C ARG A 340 23.47 0.79 -18.15
N GLN A 341 23.74 -0.01 -17.12
CA GLN A 341 24.61 -1.18 -17.19
C GLN A 341 23.83 -2.49 -17.39
N THR A 342 22.49 -2.42 -17.46
CA THR A 342 21.66 -3.61 -17.64
C THR A 342 21.91 -4.26 -18.99
N THR A 343 21.89 -5.60 -18.99
CA THR A 343 21.97 -6.41 -20.20
C THR A 343 20.95 -7.55 -20.10
N PRO A 344 20.63 -8.26 -21.21
CA PRO A 344 19.72 -9.40 -21.15
C PRO A 344 20.10 -10.48 -20.12
N THR A 345 21.39 -10.60 -19.78
CA THR A 345 21.91 -11.57 -18.80
C THR A 345 22.17 -10.98 -17.42
N ARG A 346 22.06 -9.64 -17.26
CA ARG A 346 22.31 -8.95 -15.99
C ARG A 346 21.22 -7.92 -15.75
N THR A 347 20.20 -8.36 -15.01
CA THR A 347 19.03 -7.55 -14.62
C THR A 347 19.44 -6.41 -13.69
N LEU A 348 18.58 -5.39 -13.59
CA LEU A 348 18.84 -4.25 -12.69
C LEU A 348 18.88 -4.73 -11.25
N TYR A 349 18.02 -5.67 -10.85
CA TYR A 349 18.06 -6.22 -9.50
C TYR A 349 19.33 -7.05 -9.22
N SER A 350 19.84 -7.81 -10.19
CA SER A 350 21.13 -8.50 -10.07
C SER A 350 22.28 -7.50 -9.86
N LEU A 351 22.31 -6.42 -10.65
CA LEU A 351 23.28 -5.32 -10.52
C LEU A 351 23.19 -4.69 -9.13
N PHE A 352 21.99 -4.31 -8.70
CA PHE A 352 21.69 -3.75 -7.39
C PHE A 352 22.17 -4.66 -6.26
N SER A 353 21.83 -5.96 -6.31
CA SER A 353 22.21 -6.95 -5.29
C SER A 353 23.71 -7.20 -5.20
N SER A 354 24.45 -6.95 -6.29
CA SER A 354 25.91 -7.10 -6.35
C SER A 354 26.69 -5.80 -6.09
N ALA A 355 25.99 -4.68 -5.88
CA ALA A 355 26.64 -3.40 -5.68
C ALA A 355 27.33 -3.34 -4.31
N GLY A 356 28.62 -2.98 -4.28
CA GLY A 356 29.43 -3.01 -3.07
C GLY A 356 29.09 -1.91 -2.05
N THR A 357 28.68 -0.73 -2.51
CA THR A 357 28.33 0.41 -1.66
C THR A 357 27.06 1.07 -2.18
N MET A 358 26.03 1.16 -1.33
CA MET A 358 24.79 1.88 -1.61
C MET A 358 24.34 2.66 -0.37
N ALA A 359 23.36 3.55 -0.54
CA ALA A 359 22.76 4.24 0.58
C ALA A 359 22.08 3.23 1.53
N VAL A 360 22.30 3.36 2.84
CA VAL A 360 21.74 2.45 3.85
C VAL A 360 20.21 2.39 3.77
N SER A 361 19.54 3.48 3.37
CA SER A 361 18.09 3.52 3.15
C SER A 361 17.64 2.62 2.00
N LEU A 362 18.40 2.54 0.90
CA LEU A 362 18.11 1.59 -0.19
C LEU A 362 18.33 0.15 0.25
N GLU A 363 19.44 -0.12 0.94
CA GLU A 363 19.74 -1.46 1.45
C GLU A 363 18.64 -1.95 2.40
N GLU A 364 18.25 -1.11 3.36
CA GLU A 364 17.20 -1.37 4.34
C GLU A 364 15.85 -1.67 3.68
N GLU A 365 15.39 -0.78 2.81
CA GLU A 365 14.06 -0.88 2.19
C GLU A 365 13.96 -2.08 1.24
N PHE A 366 14.99 -2.30 0.42
CA PHE A 366 14.98 -3.41 -0.55
C PHE A 366 15.31 -4.76 0.07
N GLU A 367 16.01 -4.81 1.21
CA GLU A 367 16.08 -6.05 1.99
C GLU A 367 14.69 -6.43 2.53
N LEU A 368 13.91 -5.47 3.05
CA LEU A 368 12.56 -5.75 3.54
C LEU A 368 11.55 -6.08 2.43
N PHE A 369 11.72 -5.53 1.22
CA PHE A 369 10.96 -5.98 0.04
C PHE A 369 11.34 -7.40 -0.40
N ARG A 370 12.61 -7.79 -0.30
CA ARG A 370 13.04 -9.17 -0.57
C ARG A 370 12.41 -10.15 0.43
N VAL A 371 12.37 -9.78 1.71
CA VAL A 371 11.71 -10.59 2.76
C VAL A 371 10.20 -10.63 2.55
N LEU A 372 9.57 -9.53 2.11
CA LEU A 372 8.16 -9.52 1.69
C LEU A 372 7.91 -10.56 0.61
N PHE A 373 8.67 -10.48 -0.48
CA PHE A 373 8.55 -11.37 -1.63
C PHE A 373 8.65 -12.84 -1.23
N ASN A 374 9.57 -13.18 -0.33
CA ASN A 374 9.73 -14.55 0.17
C ASN A 374 8.58 -15.02 1.07
N SER A 375 7.76 -14.11 1.58
CA SER A 375 6.71 -14.39 2.56
C SER A 375 5.30 -14.43 1.97
N VAL A 376 5.09 -13.96 0.73
CA VAL A 376 3.77 -13.84 0.08
C VAL A 376 3.83 -14.18 -1.41
N ARG A 377 2.67 -14.39 -2.05
CA ARG A 377 2.58 -14.41 -3.53
C ARG A 377 2.69 -13.00 -4.08
N ALA A 378 3.51 -12.79 -5.11
CA ALA A 378 3.67 -11.49 -5.75
C ALA A 378 3.04 -11.47 -7.14
N TYR A 379 2.19 -10.49 -7.41
CA TYR A 379 1.53 -10.33 -8.71
C TYR A 379 1.70 -8.92 -9.26
N ASP A 380 1.74 -8.82 -10.58
CA ASP A 380 1.59 -7.59 -11.34
C ASP A 380 0.14 -7.48 -11.81
N LEU A 381 -0.53 -6.36 -11.51
CA LEU A 381 -1.92 -6.13 -11.88
C LEU A 381 -2.06 -4.83 -12.66
N ASN A 382 -2.54 -4.94 -13.90
CA ASN A 382 -2.84 -3.80 -14.76
C ASN A 382 -4.31 -3.39 -14.66
N THR A 383 -4.58 -2.14 -14.28
CA THR A 383 -5.94 -1.65 -14.04
C THR A 383 -6.59 -1.01 -15.28
N THR A 384 -6.22 -1.47 -16.48
CA THR A 384 -6.63 -0.87 -17.77
C THR A 384 -7.67 -1.69 -18.54
N LEU A 385 -8.53 -2.43 -17.85
CA LEU A 385 -9.54 -3.30 -18.49
C LEU A 385 -10.54 -2.56 -19.40
N GLN A 386 -10.65 -1.23 -19.34
CA GLN A 386 -11.40 -0.44 -20.32
C GLN A 386 -10.89 -0.58 -21.76
N LYS A 387 -9.71 -1.18 -21.98
CA LYS A 387 -9.18 -1.51 -23.31
C LYS A 387 -9.74 -2.80 -23.89
N ASP A 388 -10.40 -3.63 -23.08
CA ASP A 388 -11.10 -4.79 -23.57
C ASP A 388 -12.36 -4.34 -24.35
N PRO A 389 -12.51 -4.69 -25.64
CA PRO A 389 -13.69 -4.31 -26.42
C PRO A 389 -15.01 -4.88 -25.88
N ARG A 390 -14.96 -5.87 -24.98
CA ARG A 390 -16.13 -6.45 -24.32
C ARG A 390 -16.59 -5.66 -23.09
N VAL A 391 -15.78 -4.70 -22.63
CA VAL A 391 -16.08 -3.84 -21.47
C VAL A 391 -16.76 -2.57 -21.94
N ARG A 392 -17.96 -2.30 -21.42
CA ARG A 392 -18.82 -1.22 -21.91
C ARG A 392 -18.46 0.14 -21.32
N ASP A 393 -18.06 0.15 -20.05
CA ASP A 393 -17.78 1.37 -19.31
C ASP A 393 -16.75 1.17 -18.19
N LYS A 394 -16.39 2.29 -17.54
CA LYS A 394 -15.42 2.31 -16.43
C LYS A 394 -15.88 1.50 -15.22
N ARG A 395 -17.19 1.46 -14.93
CA ARG A 395 -17.74 0.74 -13.78
C ARG A 395 -17.59 -0.76 -14.00
N GLU A 396 -17.88 -1.24 -15.20
CA GLU A 396 -17.66 -2.63 -15.59
C GLU A 396 -16.17 -3.00 -15.55
N ALA A 397 -15.27 -2.11 -16.03
CA ALA A 397 -13.83 -2.33 -15.95
C ALA A 397 -13.35 -2.53 -14.50
N VAL A 398 -13.81 -1.68 -13.58
CA VAL A 398 -13.50 -1.79 -12.15
C VAL A 398 -14.05 -3.09 -11.58
N HIS A 399 -15.32 -3.41 -11.84
CA HIS A 399 -15.95 -4.64 -11.33
C HIS A 399 -15.20 -5.90 -11.78
N ARG A 400 -14.83 -5.99 -13.06
CA ARG A 400 -14.03 -7.10 -13.59
C ARG A 400 -12.63 -7.17 -12.98
N THR A 401 -12.00 -6.03 -12.73
CA THR A 401 -10.69 -5.96 -12.04
C THR A 401 -10.83 -6.51 -10.62
N LEU A 402 -11.87 -6.12 -9.89
CA LEU A 402 -12.15 -6.63 -8.54
C LEU A 402 -12.42 -8.14 -8.53
N ALA A 403 -13.14 -8.67 -9.52
CA ALA A 403 -13.36 -10.11 -9.66
C ALA A 403 -12.04 -10.88 -9.89
N VAL A 404 -11.14 -10.35 -10.73
CA VAL A 404 -9.79 -10.92 -10.93
C VAL A 404 -9.03 -10.94 -9.61
N ILE A 405 -9.03 -9.82 -8.87
CA ILE A 405 -8.36 -9.72 -7.57
C ILE A 405 -8.93 -10.74 -6.58
N ALA A 406 -10.26 -10.78 -6.42
CA ALA A 406 -10.93 -11.63 -5.46
C ALA A 406 -10.62 -13.10 -5.71
N ARG A 407 -10.79 -13.59 -6.95
CA ARG A 407 -10.47 -14.98 -7.30
C ARG A 407 -8.99 -15.30 -7.11
N THR A 408 -8.09 -14.37 -7.44
CA THR A 408 -6.64 -14.57 -7.26
C THR A 408 -6.26 -14.69 -5.79
N LEU A 409 -6.89 -13.94 -4.90
CA LEU A 409 -6.66 -14.07 -3.47
C LEU A 409 -7.28 -15.36 -2.89
N GLU A 410 -8.40 -15.81 -3.45
CA GLU A 410 -9.01 -17.09 -3.08
C GLU A 410 -8.15 -18.29 -3.51
N GLU A 411 -7.70 -18.33 -4.76
CA GLU A 411 -6.97 -19.46 -5.35
C GLU A 411 -5.45 -19.42 -5.10
N GLU A 412 -4.86 -18.25 -4.85
CA GLU A 412 -3.40 -18.02 -4.74
C GLU A 412 -2.56 -18.71 -5.85
N PRO A 413 -2.94 -18.54 -7.14
CA PRO A 413 -2.41 -19.35 -8.23
C PRO A 413 -0.92 -19.09 -8.49
N GLN A 414 -0.16 -20.16 -8.66
CA GLN A 414 1.24 -20.08 -9.10
C GLN A 414 1.33 -19.98 -10.62
N GLY A 415 2.24 -19.16 -11.13
CA GLY A 415 2.52 -19.06 -12.56
C GLY A 415 1.39 -18.48 -13.42
N ILE A 416 0.40 -17.82 -12.80
CA ILE A 416 -0.71 -17.21 -13.51
C ILE A 416 -0.22 -16.15 -14.50
N ASN A 417 -0.80 -16.13 -15.70
CA ASN A 417 -0.59 -15.10 -16.70
C ASN A 417 -1.90 -14.87 -17.48
N LEU A 418 -2.61 -13.82 -17.10
CA LEU A 418 -3.84 -13.36 -17.73
C LEU A 418 -3.56 -12.17 -18.63
N THR A 419 -4.22 -12.16 -19.78
CA THR A 419 -4.24 -11.07 -20.74
C THR A 419 -5.67 -10.62 -20.95
N ILE A 420 -5.85 -9.50 -21.66
CA ILE A 420 -7.16 -9.01 -22.09
C ILE A 420 -7.96 -10.13 -22.77
N ASN A 421 -7.32 -11.07 -23.47
CA ASN A 421 -8.04 -12.11 -24.21
C ASN A 421 -8.63 -13.23 -23.33
N ASN A 422 -8.01 -13.55 -22.19
CA ASN A 422 -8.34 -14.75 -21.42
C ASN A 422 -8.83 -14.50 -19.99
N TYR A 423 -8.66 -13.30 -19.42
CA TYR A 423 -9.06 -13.03 -18.03
C TYR A 423 -10.57 -13.25 -17.79
N GLY A 424 -11.40 -13.03 -18.82
CA GLY A 424 -12.85 -13.25 -18.73
C GLY A 424 -13.20 -14.69 -18.34
N LYS A 425 -12.50 -15.69 -18.90
CA LYS A 425 -12.69 -17.10 -18.53
C LYS A 425 -12.25 -17.38 -17.10
N TYR A 426 -11.25 -16.65 -16.63
CA TYR A 426 -10.77 -16.73 -15.26
C TYR A 426 -11.72 -16.06 -14.26
N ILE A 427 -12.67 -15.20 -14.64
CA ILE A 427 -13.64 -14.64 -13.67
C ILE A 427 -15.07 -15.12 -13.90
N SER A 428 -15.25 -16.07 -14.83
CA SER A 428 -16.53 -16.71 -15.12
C SER A 428 -16.80 -17.89 -14.19
#